data_AF-A0A9Q0TYT5-F1
#
_entry.id   AF-A0A9Q0TYT5-F1
#
_cell.length_a   1.000
_cell.length_b   1.000
_cell.length_c   1.000
_cell.angle_alpha   90.00
_cell.angle_beta   90.00
_cell.angle_gamma   90.00
#
_symmetry.space_group_name_H-M   'P 1'
#
loop_
_entity.id
_entity.type
_entity.pdbx_description
1 polymer ?
#
loop_
_entity_poly.entity_id
_entity_poly.type
_entity_poly.pdbx_seq_one_letter_code
_entity_poly.pdbx_strand_id
1 'polypeptide(L)'
;MQAWEMYEADNLPRLVDPMLDGNFSETEAVGFVKVALLCVQEKCRLRPNMSKAIKMMRGEIDIHSTQITRPGFIVDIMDVKIGRKSQSSVRGITNRCIANRCSPRLYPL
;
A
#
# COMPACT_ATOMS: atom_id res chain seq x y z
N MET A 1 -6.40 0.41 13.81
CA MET A 1 -5.11 0.00 13.20
C MET A 1 -4.16 1.13 13.54
N GLN A 2 -3.22 0.90 14.46
CA GLN A 2 -2.43 1.96 15.11
C GLN A 2 -1.71 2.89 14.10
N ALA A 3 -1.21 2.35 12.99
CA ALA A 3 -0.56 3.13 11.93
C ALA A 3 -1.50 4.14 11.24
N TRP A 4 -2.77 3.78 11.04
CA TRP A 4 -3.76 4.66 10.42
C TRP A 4 -4.17 5.80 11.35
N GLU A 5 -4.36 5.49 12.63
CA GLU A 5 -4.67 6.48 13.66
C GLU A 5 -3.53 7.51 13.80
N MET A 6 -2.27 7.07 13.71
CA MET A 6 -1.11 7.96 13.69
C MET A 6 -1.05 8.82 12.42
N TYR A 7 -1.45 8.28 11.26
CA TYR A 7 -1.57 9.05 10.03
C TYR A 7 -2.64 10.15 10.13
N GLU A 8 -3.82 9.83 10.68
CA GLU A 8 -4.90 10.80 10.87
C GLU A 8 -4.55 11.88 11.91
N ALA A 9 -3.75 11.53 12.92
CA ALA A 9 -3.26 12.45 13.94
C ALA A 9 -2.00 13.25 13.53
N ASP A 10 -1.54 13.13 12.27
CA ASP A 10 -0.30 13.70 11.75
C ASP A 10 0.96 13.38 12.59
N ASN A 11 0.94 12.23 13.28
CA ASN A 11 2.01 11.75 14.15
C ASN A 11 2.76 10.56 13.52
N LEU A 12 3.10 10.71 12.24
CA LEU A 12 3.80 9.70 11.44
C LEU A 12 5.23 9.36 11.89
N PRO A 13 6.03 10.28 12.45
CA PRO A 13 7.38 9.96 12.94
C PRO A 13 7.39 8.86 14.00
N ARG A 14 6.30 8.70 14.75
CA ARG A 14 6.16 7.66 15.77
C ARG A 14 6.04 6.24 15.21
N LEU A 15 5.76 6.10 13.90
CA LEU A 15 5.71 4.80 13.23
C LEU A 15 7.10 4.30 12.80
N VAL A 16 8.11 5.16 12.87
CA VAL A 16 9.47 4.83 12.45
C VAL A 16 10.10 3.83 13.43
N ASP A 17 10.92 2.92 12.91
CA ASP A 17 11.59 1.91 13.71
C ASP A 17 12.45 2.55 14.82
N PRO A 18 12.17 2.26 16.11
CA PRO A 18 12.96 2.77 17.24
C PRO A 18 14.45 2.43 17.15
N MET A 19 14.82 1.34 16.47
CA MET A 19 16.22 0.92 16.30
C MET A 19 17.05 1.88 15.45
N LEU A 20 16.41 2.77 14.69
CA LEU A 20 17.12 3.83 13.98
C LEU A 20 17.65 4.92 14.92
N ASP A 21 17.16 4.97 16.17
CA ASP A 21 17.63 5.89 17.22
C ASP A 21 17.72 7.37 16.77
N GLY A 22 16.73 7.80 15.97
CA GLY A 22 16.70 9.16 15.42
C GLY A 22 17.73 9.46 14.33
N ASN A 23 18.48 8.46 13.84
CA ASN A 23 19.43 8.61 12.73
C ASN A 23 18.72 8.63 11.36
N PHE A 24 17.68 9.43 11.22
CA PHE A 24 16.95 9.61 9.97
C PHE A 24 16.42 11.04 9.87
N SER A 25 16.26 11.53 8.64
CA SER A 25 15.52 12.77 8.42
C SER A 25 14.03 12.52 8.62
N GLU A 26 13.39 13.29 9.49
CA GLU A 26 11.96 13.19 9.75
C GLU A 26 11.12 13.31 8.46
N THR A 27 11.51 14.22 7.57
CA THR A 27 10.85 14.43 6.27
C THR A 27 10.91 13.19 5.38
N GLU A 28 12.07 12.51 5.37
CA GLU A 28 12.30 11.31 4.57
C GLU A 28 11.51 10.13 5.15
N ALA A 29 11.55 9.96 6.47
CA ALA A 29 10.83 8.90 7.17
C ALA A 29 9.31 9.04 7.02
N VAL A 30 8.78 10.25 7.17
CA VAL A 30 7.36 10.55 6.89
C VAL A 30 7.02 10.24 5.42
N GLY A 31 7.92 10.55 4.49
CA GLY A 31 7.79 10.19 3.08
C GLY A 31 7.67 8.68 2.86
N PHE A 32 8.57 7.89 3.46
CA PHE A 32 8.54 6.43 3.39
C PHE A 32 7.23 5.85 3.93
N VAL A 33 6.77 6.34 5.08
CA VAL A 33 5.50 5.87 5.68
C VAL A 33 4.32 6.18 4.75
N LYS A 34 4.27 7.37 4.15
CA LYS A 34 3.22 7.73 3.19
C LYS A 34 3.23 6.82 1.94
N VAL A 35 4.41 6.49 1.42
CA VAL A 35 4.54 5.53 0.31
C VAL A 35 4.07 4.14 0.73
N ALA A 36 4.43 3.68 1.93
CA ALA A 36 3.97 2.39 2.46
C ALA A 36 2.44 2.34 2.57
N LEU A 37 1.81 3.40 3.08
CA LEU A 37 0.36 3.54 3.16
C LEU A 37 -0.32 3.52 1.78
N LEU A 38 0.32 4.09 0.74
CA LEU A 38 -0.16 4.03 -0.64
C LEU A 38 -0.05 2.62 -1.24
N CYS A 39 0.96 1.85 -0.88
CA CYS A 39 1.15 0.48 -1.35
C CYS A 39 0.08 -0.49 -0.80
N VAL A 40 -0.45 -0.22 0.40
CA VAL A 40 -1.44 -1.09 1.06
C VAL A 40 -2.89 -0.61 0.91
N GLN A 41 -3.15 0.32 -0.03
CA GLN A 41 -4.50 0.80 -0.32
C GLN A 41 -5.46 -0.34 -0.69
N GLU A 42 -6.70 -0.26 -0.22
CA GLU A 42 -7.74 -1.26 -0.52
C GLU A 42 -7.94 -1.39 -2.03
N LYS A 43 -8.09 -0.24 -2.71
CA LYS A 43 -8.29 -0.19 -4.16
C LYS A 43 -6.97 -0.40 -4.88
N CYS A 44 -6.85 -1.51 -5.60
CA CYS A 44 -5.68 -1.84 -6.43
C CYS A 44 -5.26 -0.70 -7.39
N ARG A 45 -6.21 0.10 -7.91
CA ARG A 45 -5.93 1.20 -8.84
C ARG A 45 -5.25 2.41 -8.18
N LEU A 46 -5.30 2.52 -6.85
CA LEU A 46 -4.65 3.59 -6.08
C LEU A 46 -3.21 3.22 -5.69
N ARG A 47 -2.86 1.93 -5.75
CA ARG A 47 -1.51 1.47 -5.42
C ARG A 47 -0.53 1.97 -6.49
N PRO A 48 0.61 2.56 -6.10
CA PRO A 48 1.61 3.01 -7.06
C PRO A 48 2.28 1.81 -7.73
N ASN A 49 2.59 1.95 -9.02
CA ASN A 49 3.52 1.03 -9.68
C ASN A 49 4.88 1.09 -9.00
N MET A 50 5.63 -0.02 -9.00
CA MET A 50 6.95 -0.07 -8.35
C MET A 50 7.90 1.03 -8.82
N SER A 51 7.92 1.34 -10.12
CA SER A 51 8.73 2.46 -10.63
C SER A 51 8.33 3.81 -10.04
N LYS A 52 7.02 4.05 -9.86
CA LYS A 52 6.49 5.27 -9.23
C LYS A 52 6.82 5.30 -7.74
N ALA A 53 6.63 4.19 -7.02
CA ALA A 53 6.94 4.08 -5.60
C ALA A 53 8.41 4.40 -5.32
N ILE A 54 9.32 3.89 -6.13
CA ILE A 54 10.75 4.17 -5.99
C ILE A 54 11.07 5.65 -6.25
N LYS A 55 10.47 6.25 -7.29
CA LYS A 55 10.63 7.69 -7.54
C LYS A 55 10.10 8.55 -6.39
N MET A 56 8.99 8.14 -5.77
CA MET A 56 8.44 8.79 -4.58
C MET A 56 9.42 8.67 -3.39
N MET A 57 9.99 7.49 -3.15
CA MET A 57 10.99 7.28 -2.09
C MET A 57 12.27 8.10 -2.31
N ARG A 58 12.68 8.33 -3.56
CA ARG A 58 13.82 9.20 -3.90
C ARG A 58 13.51 10.70 -3.86
N GLY A 59 12.27 11.09 -3.55
CA GLY A 59 11.85 12.50 -3.55
C GLY A 59 11.74 13.12 -4.95
N GLU A 60 11.77 12.32 -6.02
CA GLU A 60 11.59 12.82 -7.40
C GLU A 60 10.13 13.21 -7.70
N ILE A 61 9.18 12.68 -6.92
CA ILE A 61 7.74 12.91 -7.04
C ILE A 61 7.22 13.35 -5.69
N ASP A 62 6.51 14.47 -5.65
CA ASP A 62 5.82 14.92 -4.44
C ASP A 62 4.74 13.91 -4.00
N ILE A 63 4.80 13.52 -2.73
CA ILE A 63 3.86 12.59 -2.11
C ILE A 63 2.72 13.35 -1.41
N HIS A 64 2.93 14.62 -1.03
CA HIS A 64 1.99 15.39 -0.21
C HIS A 64 0.67 15.66 -0.94
N SER A 65 0.70 15.76 -2.26
CA SER A 65 -0.49 15.92 -3.11
C SER A 65 -1.32 14.65 -3.31
N THR A 66 -0.84 13.47 -2.89
CA THR A 66 -1.55 12.21 -3.13
C THR A 66 -2.50 11.89 -1.97
N GLN A 67 -3.78 11.67 -2.30
CA GLN A 67 -4.80 11.28 -1.33
C GLN A 67 -4.59 9.82 -0.89
N ILE A 68 -4.35 9.62 0.41
CA ILE A 68 -4.24 8.30 1.04
C ILE A 68 -5.60 7.98 1.64
N THR A 69 -6.22 6.88 1.23
CA THR A 69 -7.48 6.41 1.80
C THR A 69 -7.25 5.30 2.82
N ARG A 70 -8.25 5.02 3.65
CA ARG A 70 -8.14 4.01 4.71
C ARG A 70 -7.75 2.66 4.12
N PRO A 71 -6.72 1.98 4.65
CA PRO A 71 -6.31 0.68 4.17
C PRO A 71 -7.44 -0.34 4.36
N GLY A 72 -7.53 -1.30 3.44
CA GLY A 72 -8.55 -2.34 3.48
C GLY A 72 -8.34 -3.24 4.70
N PHE A 73 -9.41 -3.51 5.45
CA PHE A 73 -9.39 -4.45 6.56
C PHE A 73 -10.01 -5.77 6.11
N ILE A 74 -9.27 -6.87 6.23
CA ILE A 74 -9.83 -8.21 6.05
C ILE A 74 -10.55 -8.55 7.35
N VAL A 75 -11.88 -8.41 7.33
CA VAL A 75 -12.74 -8.71 8.49
C VAL A 75 -12.81 -10.20 8.80
N ASP A 76 -12.73 -11.07 7.79
CA ASP A 76 -12.81 -12.52 7.96
C ASP A 76 -11.77 -13.25 7.10
N ILE A 77 -10.77 -13.84 7.75
CA ILE A 77 -9.79 -14.74 7.11
C ILE A 77 -10.49 -15.96 6.50
N MET A 78 -11.68 -16.33 7.00
CA MET A 78 -12.48 -17.45 6.50
C MET A 78 -13.14 -17.19 5.12
N ASP A 79 -13.21 -15.94 4.67
CA ASP A 79 -13.74 -15.58 3.33
C ASP A 79 -12.68 -15.61 2.22
N VAL A 80 -11.41 -15.80 2.57
CA VAL A 80 -10.33 -16.02 1.58
C VAL A 80 -10.38 -17.49 1.16
N LYS A 81 -11.36 -17.86 0.34
CA LYS A 81 -11.39 -19.15 -0.38
C LYS A 81 -10.18 -19.22 -1.31
N ILE A 82 -9.05 -19.72 -0.78
CA ILE A 82 -7.88 -20.14 -1.55
C ILE A 82 -8.32 -21.34 -2.40
N GLY A 83 -8.73 -21.03 -3.63
CA GLY A 83 -9.02 -22.01 -4.68
C GLY A 83 -10.43 -22.59 -4.67
N ARG A 84 -11.29 -22.06 -5.56
CA ARG A 84 -12.08 -22.86 -6.54
C ARG A 84 -12.87 -21.91 -7.45
N LYS A 85 -12.61 -21.97 -8.75
CA LYS A 85 -13.46 -21.35 -9.77
C LYS A 85 -14.89 -21.86 -9.57
N SER A 86 -15.80 -20.98 -9.20
CA SER A 86 -17.23 -21.22 -9.33
C SER A 86 -17.89 -19.90 -9.71
N GLN A 87 -18.31 -19.84 -10.98
CA GLN A 87 -19.12 -18.75 -11.50
C GLN A 87 -20.44 -18.72 -10.73
N SER A 88 -20.74 -17.62 -10.05
CA SER A 88 -22.13 -17.26 -9.76
C SER A 88 -22.24 -15.74 -9.67
N SER A 89 -23.27 -15.24 -10.35
CA SER A 89 -23.55 -13.84 -10.63
C SER A 89 -23.93 -13.09 -9.35
N VAL A 90 -23.08 -12.18 -8.88
CA VAL A 90 -23.47 -11.14 -7.94
C VAL A 90 -22.96 -9.81 -8.49
N ARG A 91 -23.88 -8.92 -8.85
CA ARG A 91 -23.62 -7.51 -9.22
C ARG A 91 -23.26 -6.72 -7.96
N GLY A 92 -22.15 -7.05 -7.32
CA GLY A 92 -21.44 -6.16 -6.40
C GLY A 92 -20.39 -5.41 -7.21
N ILE A 93 -20.11 -4.15 -6.86
CA ILE A 93 -18.98 -3.39 -7.40
C ILE A 93 -17.71 -4.13 -6.96
N THR A 94 -17.33 -5.14 -7.74
CA THR A 94 -16.11 -5.90 -7.47
C THR A 94 -14.96 -4.93 -7.72
N ASN A 95 -14.19 -4.65 -6.68
CA ASN A 95 -12.82 -4.15 -6.80
C ASN A 95 -11.99 -5.25 -7.49
N ARG A 96 -12.31 -5.57 -8.75
CA ARG A 96 -11.48 -6.43 -9.59
C ARG A 96 -10.21 -5.64 -9.86
N CYS A 97 -9.15 -6.01 -9.15
CA CYS A 97 -7.81 -5.72 -9.61
C CYS A 97 -7.75 -6.25 -11.05
N ILE A 98 -7.59 -5.35 -12.02
CA ILE A 98 -7.39 -5.78 -13.40
C ILE A 98 -6.08 -6.55 -13.37
N ALA A 99 -6.16 -7.88 -13.49
CA ALA A 99 -5.03 -8.77 -13.67
C ALA A 99 -4.44 -8.53 -15.07
N ASN A 100 -3.95 -7.33 -15.34
CA ASN A 100 -3.21 -7.05 -16.55
C ASN A 100 -1.79 -7.57 -16.36
N ARG A 101 -1.61 -8.84 -16.75
CA ARG A 101 -0.34 -9.49 -17.13
C ARG A 101 0.85 -9.22 -16.21
N CYS A 102 0.90 -9.92 -15.06
CA CYS A 102 2.19 -10.38 -14.57
C CYS A 102 2.66 -11.51 -15.49
N SER A 103 3.40 -11.17 -16.56
CA SER A 103 4.25 -12.19 -17.19
C SER A 103 5.34 -12.55 -16.19
N PRO A 104 5.53 -13.84 -15.83
CA PRO A 104 6.64 -14.22 -14.99
C PRO A 104 7.93 -13.94 -15.76
N ARG A 105 8.68 -12.89 -15.38
CA ARG A 105 10.08 -12.77 -15.77
C ARG A 105 10.81 -13.87 -15.01
N LEU A 106 11.09 -14.97 -15.72
CA LEU A 106 12.05 -15.98 -15.31
C LEU A 106 13.43 -15.31 -15.36
N TYR A 107 14.05 -15.09 -14.21
CA TYR A 107 15.46 -14.73 -14.15
C TYR A 107 16.27 -16.04 -14.21
N PRO A 108 17.25 -16.21 -15.10
CA PRO A 108 18.13 -17.38 -15.07
C PRO A 108 19.04 -17.30 -13.83
N LEU A 109 19.24 -18.45 -13.19
CA LEU A 109 20.29 -18.71 -12.21
C LEU A 109 21.66 -18.83 -12.90
#